data_AF-A0A964PJZ9-F1
#
_entry.id   AF-A0A964PJZ9-F1
#
_cell.length_a   1.000
_cell.length_b   1.000
_cell.length_c   1.000
_cell.angle_alpha   90.00
_cell.angle_beta   90.00
_cell.angle_gamma   90.00
#
_symmetry.space_group_name_H-M   'P 1'
#
loop_
_entity.id
_entity.type
_entity.pdbx_description
1 polymer ?
#
loop_
_entity_poly.entity_id
_entity_poly.type
_entity_poly.pdbx_seq_one_letter_code
_entity_poly.pdbx_strand_id
1 'polypeptide(L)'
;MPTLGISNSAHWFGIILTGENMLEEDLVLTLNTPVLDRAEFYFIQNNQIIRRSVVGDTIPLAELDYPYRIPVVPFHLNAQEVETRIFMRATSAVGVEIPLTLTTLGQFTAEQQSTMPFLGGLLSLFTLCFLFSGILYCFMRDTPFLAYTMFFGVAVIFFLTQTGLGRIWIWGENGEANSRISMLSGCLLLASFCLIG
;
A
#
# COMPACT_ATOMS: atom_id res chain seq x y z
N MET A 1 10.45 0.28 14.42
CA MET A 1 9.25 -0.40 13.87
C MET A 1 9.37 -1.88 14.17
N PRO A 2 8.38 -2.52 14.80
CA PRO A 2 8.41 -3.97 15.04
C PRO A 2 8.13 -4.74 13.74
N THR A 3 8.98 -5.71 13.41
CA THR A 3 8.74 -6.69 12.34
C THR A 3 8.30 -8.01 12.97
N LEU A 4 7.12 -8.51 12.63
CA LEU A 4 6.52 -9.66 13.33
C LEU A 4 6.61 -10.99 12.55
N GLY A 5 7.35 -11.01 11.43
CA GLY A 5 7.53 -12.22 10.61
C GLY A 5 6.24 -12.74 9.99
N ILE A 6 6.31 -13.92 9.37
CA ILE A 6 5.16 -14.60 8.75
C ILE A 6 4.35 -15.29 9.84
N SER A 7 3.12 -14.82 10.08
CA SER A 7 2.21 -15.42 11.05
C SER A 7 0.76 -15.24 10.62
N ASN A 8 -0.03 -16.31 10.67
CA ASN A 8 -1.50 -16.24 10.53
C ASN A 8 -2.20 -15.66 11.78
N SER A 9 -1.43 -15.14 12.74
CA SER A 9 -1.97 -14.59 13.98
C SER A 9 -2.42 -13.15 13.79
N ALA A 10 -3.55 -12.79 14.39
CA ALA A 10 -3.98 -11.40 14.46
C ALA A 10 -3.14 -10.65 15.50
N HIS A 11 -2.46 -9.59 15.08
CA HIS A 11 -1.66 -8.76 15.96
C HIS A 11 -2.46 -7.52 16.37
N TRP A 12 -2.56 -7.29 17.68
CA TRP A 12 -3.28 -6.17 18.27
C TRP A 12 -2.31 -5.10 18.76
N PHE A 13 -2.57 -3.86 18.38
CA PHE A 13 -1.84 -2.68 18.82
C PHE A 13 -2.82 -1.70 19.45
N GLY A 14 -2.44 -1.12 20.58
CA GLY A 14 -3.24 -0.11 21.27
C GLY A 14 -2.46 1.20 21.34
N ILE A 15 -3.11 2.29 20.93
CA ILE A 15 -2.60 3.64 21.09
C ILE A 15 -3.61 4.40 21.93
N ILE A 16 -3.11 5.13 22.92
CA ILE A 16 -3.92 6.01 23.75
C ILE A 16 -3.50 7.43 23.40
N LEU A 17 -4.45 8.20 22.88
CA LEU A 17 -4.24 9.61 22.57
C LEU A 17 -4.85 10.43 23.71
N THR A 18 -3.98 11.18 24.39
CA THR A 18 -4.33 12.14 25.43
C THR A 18 -3.78 13.48 24.98
N GLY A 19 -4.62 14.44 24.59
CA GLY A 19 -4.13 15.72 24.13
C GLY A 19 -5.20 16.77 23.91
N GLU A 20 -5.07 17.88 24.64
CA GLU A 20 -5.78 19.14 24.36
C GLU A 20 -5.22 19.86 23.10
N ASN A 21 -4.01 19.52 22.65
CA ASN A 21 -3.32 20.18 21.54
C ASN A 21 -3.58 19.56 20.14
N MET A 22 -4.31 18.45 20.06
CA MET A 22 -4.74 17.84 18.78
C MET A 22 -6.26 17.96 18.59
N LEU A 23 -6.90 18.83 19.38
CA LEU A 23 -8.32 19.11 19.28
C LEU A 23 -8.59 19.89 17.98
N GLU A 24 -9.60 19.47 17.23
CA GLU A 24 -10.03 20.09 15.95
C GLU A 24 -9.10 19.92 14.74
N GLU A 25 -8.02 19.14 14.83
CA GLU A 25 -7.21 18.80 13.66
C GLU A 25 -7.72 17.53 12.94
N ASP A 26 -7.73 17.57 11.60
CA ASP A 26 -7.98 16.41 10.76
C ASP A 26 -6.77 15.47 10.84
N LEU A 27 -6.86 14.45 11.70
CA LEU A 27 -5.81 13.46 11.90
C LEU A 27 -5.96 12.30 10.93
N VAL A 28 -4.82 11.70 10.60
CA VAL A 28 -4.75 10.60 9.64
C VAL A 28 -3.81 9.54 10.19
N LEU A 29 -4.34 8.31 10.33
CA LEU A 29 -3.53 7.12 10.53
C LEU A 29 -3.19 6.53 9.17
N THR A 30 -1.91 6.43 8.87
CA THR A 30 -1.42 5.84 7.62
C THR A 30 -0.62 4.59 7.91
N LEU A 31 -0.81 3.59 7.06
CA LEU A 31 0.04 2.41 7.00
C LEU A 31 0.84 2.51 5.70
N ASN A 32 2.16 2.72 5.81
CA ASN A 32 3.05 2.86 4.66
C ASN A 32 3.36 1.52 3.95
N THR A 33 2.37 0.62 3.90
CA THR A 33 2.47 -0.70 3.28
C THR A 33 1.19 -0.99 2.48
N PRO A 34 1.23 -0.90 1.14
CA PRO A 34 0.04 -1.11 0.30
C PRO A 34 -0.40 -2.58 0.23
N VAL A 35 0.52 -3.52 0.51
CA VAL A 35 0.31 -4.97 0.40
C VAL A 35 -0.24 -5.62 1.69
N LEU A 36 -0.71 -4.82 2.64
CA LEU A 36 -1.28 -5.35 3.88
C LEU A 36 -2.66 -5.94 3.62
N ASP A 37 -2.86 -7.23 3.87
CA ASP A 37 -4.13 -7.91 3.54
C ASP A 37 -5.34 -7.23 4.19
N ARG A 38 -5.31 -7.07 5.53
CA ARG A 38 -6.42 -6.49 6.29
C ARG A 38 -5.96 -5.89 7.62
N ALA A 39 -6.34 -4.64 7.86
CA ALA A 39 -6.25 -3.95 9.14
C ALA A 39 -7.60 -3.37 9.55
N GLU A 40 -7.93 -3.53 10.82
CA GLU A 40 -9.16 -3.00 11.41
C GLU A 40 -8.80 -2.04 12.54
N PHE A 41 -9.39 -0.86 12.51
CA PHE A 41 -9.22 0.17 13.52
C PHE A 41 -10.51 0.31 14.33
N TYR A 42 -10.37 0.26 15.64
CA TYR A 42 -11.43 0.40 16.61
C TYR A 42 -11.16 1.65 17.45
N PHE A 43 -12.02 2.66 17.30
CA PHE A 43 -11.98 3.87 18.08
C PHE A 43 -12.88 3.69 19.29
N ILE A 44 -12.32 3.81 20.48
CA ILE A 44 -13.00 3.58 21.75
C ILE A 44 -12.96 4.87 22.58
N GLN A 45 -14.14 5.30 23.00
CA GLN A 45 -14.36 6.48 23.84
C GLN A 45 -15.37 6.11 24.92
N ASN A 46 -15.14 6.54 26.16
CA ASN A 46 -16.00 6.19 27.31
C ASN A 46 -16.32 4.69 27.40
N ASN A 47 -15.34 3.84 27.09
CA ASN A 47 -15.46 2.38 27.06
C ASN A 47 -16.46 1.82 26.02
N GLN A 48 -16.86 2.61 25.03
CA GLN A 48 -17.72 2.19 23.91
C GLN A 48 -16.99 2.36 22.57
N ILE A 49 -17.24 1.45 21.63
CA ILE A 49 -16.71 1.54 20.27
C ILE A 49 -17.56 2.56 19.52
N ILE A 50 -16.98 3.72 19.22
CA ILE A 50 -17.66 4.80 18.51
C ILE A 50 -17.53 4.68 16.99
N ARG A 51 -16.43 4.11 16.51
CA ARG A 51 -16.18 3.92 15.08
C ARG A 51 -15.32 2.69 14.86
N ARG A 52 -15.63 1.98 13.78
CA ARG A 52 -14.79 0.92 13.22
C ARG A 52 -14.45 1.31 11.79
N SER A 53 -13.18 1.24 11.42
CA SER A 53 -12.73 1.41 10.04
C SER A 53 -11.93 0.18 9.62
N VAL A 54 -12.12 -0.26 8.38
CA VAL A 54 -11.45 -1.44 7.84
C VAL A 54 -10.70 -1.01 6.58
N VAL A 55 -9.43 -1.39 6.51
CA VAL A 55 -8.56 -1.08 5.40
C VAL A 55 -7.71 -2.30 5.04
N GLY A 56 -7.10 -2.30 3.86
CA GLY A 56 -6.24 -3.38 3.40
C GLY A 56 -6.34 -3.59 1.90
N ASP A 57 -5.42 -4.38 1.35
CA ASP A 57 -5.35 -4.71 -0.06
C ASP A 57 -6.52 -5.59 -0.49
N THR A 58 -6.95 -6.51 0.38
CA THR A 58 -8.05 -7.46 0.10
C THR A 58 -9.45 -6.85 0.16
N ILE A 59 -9.59 -5.63 0.69
CA ILE A 59 -10.87 -4.94 0.86
C ILE A 59 -11.21 -4.24 -0.46
N PRO A 60 -12.46 -4.26 -0.98
CA PRO A 60 -12.85 -3.48 -2.15
C PRO A 60 -12.64 -1.98 -1.95
N LEU A 61 -12.36 -1.23 -3.02
CA LEU A 61 -12.15 0.24 -2.94
C LEU A 61 -13.42 0.96 -2.49
N ALA A 62 -14.59 0.47 -2.89
CA ALA A 62 -15.90 1.03 -2.50
C ALA A 62 -16.22 0.89 -1.01
N GLU A 63 -15.55 -0.03 -0.29
CA GLU A 63 -15.72 -0.22 1.15
C GLU A 63 -14.72 0.60 1.99
N LEU A 64 -13.72 1.21 1.35
CA LEU A 64 -12.74 2.04 2.05
C LEU A 64 -13.31 3.43 2.32
N ASP A 65 -13.19 3.89 3.57
CA ASP A 65 -13.52 5.27 3.96
C ASP A 65 -12.76 6.31 3.12
N TYR A 66 -11.52 5.99 2.75
CA TYR A 66 -10.67 6.83 1.91
C TYR A 66 -9.91 5.97 0.89
N PRO A 67 -10.40 5.87 -0.36
CA PRO A 67 -9.74 5.06 -1.40
C PRO A 67 -8.43 5.72 -1.83
N TYR A 68 -7.32 5.15 -1.40
CA TYR A 68 -5.97 5.63 -1.71
C TYR A 68 -5.01 4.47 -1.94
N ARG A 69 -3.85 4.75 -2.55
CA ARG A 69 -2.88 3.70 -2.92
C ARG A 69 -2.31 2.93 -1.71
N ILE A 70 -2.27 3.59 -0.55
CA ILE A 70 -1.89 3.00 0.73
C ILE A 70 -3.08 3.06 1.67
N PRO A 71 -3.18 2.18 2.69
CA PRO A 71 -4.23 2.25 3.69
C PRO A 71 -4.17 3.55 4.50
N VAL A 72 -5.26 4.31 4.48
CA VAL A 72 -5.41 5.60 5.16
C VAL A 72 -6.72 5.61 5.93
N VAL A 73 -6.66 5.99 7.21
CA VAL A 73 -7.83 6.12 8.09
C VAL A 73 -7.87 7.54 8.65
N PRO A 74 -8.66 8.45 8.04
CA PRO A 74 -8.87 9.78 8.58
C PRO A 74 -9.82 9.73 9.78
N PHE A 75 -9.53 10.49 10.82
CA PHE A 75 -10.35 10.61 12.02
C PHE A 75 -10.19 11.98 12.66
N HIS A 76 -11.17 12.38 13.46
CA HIS A 76 -11.18 13.67 14.15
C HIS A 76 -11.32 13.40 15.65
N LEU A 77 -10.63 14.20 16.46
CA LEU A 77 -10.78 14.19 17.91
C LEU A 77 -11.73 15.33 18.32
N ASN A 78 -12.81 15.00 19.01
CA ASN A 78 -13.73 16.02 19.51
C ASN A 78 -13.13 16.72 20.74
N ALA A 79 -13.26 18.06 20.79
CA ALA A 79 -12.79 18.91 21.88
C ALA A 79 -13.31 18.55 23.29
N GLN A 80 -14.38 17.75 23.37
CA GLN A 80 -15.02 17.35 24.63
C GLN A 80 -14.42 16.06 25.23
N GLU A 81 -13.48 15.41 24.56
CA GLU A 81 -13.00 14.07 24.93
C GLU A 81 -11.54 14.10 25.40
N VAL A 82 -11.35 13.75 26.67
CA VAL A 82 -10.05 13.79 27.37
C VAL A 82 -9.11 12.65 26.94
N GLU A 83 -9.67 11.53 26.49
CA GLU A 83 -8.91 10.33 26.12
C GLU A 83 -9.63 9.55 25.00
N THR A 84 -8.93 9.29 23.89
CA THR A 84 -9.40 8.37 22.83
C THR A 84 -8.44 7.19 22.72
N ARG A 85 -8.98 5.97 22.85
CA ARG A 85 -8.20 4.72 22.70
C ARG A 85 -8.44 4.15 21.30
N ILE A 86 -7.35 3.89 20.59
CA ILE A 86 -7.39 3.32 19.24
C ILE A 86 -6.76 1.94 19.30
N PHE A 87 -7.55 0.92 19.01
CA PHE A 87 -7.04 -0.44 18.83
C PHE A 87 -6.97 -0.78 17.35
N MET A 88 -5.81 -1.25 16.90
CA MET A 88 -5.62 -1.77 15.57
C MET A 88 -5.46 -3.29 15.65
N ARG A 89 -6.20 -4.01 14.81
CA ARG A 89 -6.00 -5.43 14.54
C ARG A 89 -5.46 -5.58 13.12
N ALA A 90 -4.23 -6.04 12.98
CA ALA A 90 -3.63 -6.31 11.68
C ALA A 90 -3.48 -7.81 11.43
N THR A 91 -3.71 -8.21 10.19
CA THR A 91 -3.60 -9.59 9.70
C THR A 91 -2.97 -9.56 8.31
N SER A 92 -1.94 -10.39 8.09
CA SER A 92 -1.24 -10.52 6.80
C SER A 92 -0.68 -11.91 6.65
N ALA A 93 -0.90 -12.55 5.50
CA ALA A 93 -0.38 -13.88 5.19
C ALA A 93 1.12 -13.89 4.86
N VAL A 94 1.67 -12.77 4.37
CA VAL A 94 3.06 -12.67 3.89
C VAL A 94 4.01 -12.09 4.95
N GLY A 95 3.46 -11.69 6.09
CA GLY A 95 4.16 -11.09 7.21
C GLY A 95 3.67 -9.68 7.52
N VAL A 96 3.78 -9.30 8.79
CA VAL A 96 3.20 -8.07 9.32
C VAL A 96 4.31 -7.07 9.61
N GLU A 97 4.51 -6.14 8.68
CA GLU A 97 5.23 -4.88 8.91
C GLU A 97 4.21 -3.76 9.04
N ILE A 98 4.15 -3.14 10.22
CA ILE A 98 3.19 -2.08 10.52
C ILE A 98 3.96 -0.79 10.78
N PRO A 99 4.40 -0.10 9.71
CA PRO A 99 4.86 1.28 9.80
C PRO A 99 3.63 2.18 9.97
N LEU A 100 3.03 2.14 11.16
CA LEU A 100 1.94 3.04 11.50
C LEU A 100 2.50 4.43 11.76
N THR A 101 1.97 5.42 11.05
CA THR A 101 2.29 6.82 11.24
C THR A 101 1.01 7.58 11.56
N LEU A 102 1.07 8.40 12.61
CA LEU A 102 0.03 9.35 12.96
C LEU A 102 0.50 10.73 12.51
N THR A 103 -0.28 11.36 11.63
CA THR A 103 0.03 12.69 11.08
C THR A 103 -1.26 13.48 10.87
N THR A 104 -1.16 14.75 10.49
CA THR A 104 -2.30 15.57 10.09
C THR A 104 -2.56 15.41 8.58
N LEU A 105 -3.79 15.64 8.13
CA LEU A 105 -4.15 15.54 6.72
C LEU A 105 -3.32 16.50 5.84
N GLY A 106 -2.98 17.67 6.36
CA GLY A 106 -2.12 18.66 5.69
C GLY A 106 -0.69 18.16 5.49
N GLN A 107 -0.07 17.59 6.54
CA GLN A 107 1.27 17.00 6.45
C GLN A 107 1.30 15.78 5.54
N PHE A 108 0.32 14.89 5.68
CA PHE A 108 0.16 13.74 4.79
C PHE A 108 0.13 14.17 3.32
N THR A 109 -0.72 15.15 2.99
CA THR A 109 -0.85 15.63 1.61
C THR A 109 0.46 16.23 1.08
N ALA A 110 1.19 16.98 1.91
CA ALA A 110 2.49 17.53 1.55
C ALA A 110 3.55 16.44 1.28
N GLU A 111 3.62 15.40 2.12
CA GLU A 111 4.50 14.26 1.90
C GLU A 111 4.15 13.51 0.60
N GLN A 112 2.85 13.27 0.37
CA GLN A 112 2.39 12.60 -0.84
C GLN A 112 2.67 13.42 -2.10
N GLN A 113 2.61 14.75 -2.02
CA GLN A 113 2.91 15.65 -3.14
C GLN A 113 4.37 15.51 -3.61
N SER A 114 5.31 15.26 -2.71
CA SER A 114 6.72 15.03 -3.08
C SER A 114 6.97 13.59 -3.54
N THR A 115 6.23 12.63 -2.99
CA THR A 115 6.40 11.20 -3.23
C THR A 115 5.81 10.77 -4.59
N MET A 116 4.63 11.30 -4.96
CA MET A 116 3.95 10.93 -6.21
C MET A 116 4.77 11.19 -7.48
N PRO A 117 5.42 12.36 -7.66
CA PRO A 117 6.31 12.59 -8.81
C PRO A 117 7.46 11.59 -8.89
N PHE A 118 8.03 11.19 -7.75
CA PHE A 118 9.10 10.20 -7.70
C PHE A 118 8.62 8.82 -8.16
N LEU A 119 7.47 8.34 -7.66
CA LEU A 119 6.86 7.09 -8.14
C LEU A 119 6.52 7.14 -9.63
N GLY A 120 5.95 8.26 -10.10
CA GLY A 120 5.63 8.45 -11.51
C GLY A 120 6.87 8.45 -12.40
N GLY A 121 7.97 9.06 -11.94
CA GLY A 121 9.26 9.03 -12.61
C GLY A 121 9.83 7.61 -12.73
N LEU A 122 9.78 6.83 -11.64
CA LEU A 122 10.26 5.44 -11.67
C LEU A 122 9.41 4.54 -12.56
N LEU A 123 8.08 4.69 -12.52
CA LEU A 123 7.17 3.97 -13.42
C LEU A 123 7.46 4.31 -14.89
N SER A 124 7.66 5.60 -15.18
CA SER A 124 8.00 6.06 -16.53
C SER A 124 9.33 5.49 -17.00
N LEU A 125 10.33 5.43 -16.12
CA LEU A 125 11.63 4.83 -16.42
C LEU A 125 11.49 3.35 -16.79
N PHE A 126 10.81 2.53 -15.98
CA PHE A 126 10.58 1.12 -16.30
C PHE A 126 9.81 0.94 -17.60
N THR A 127 8.80 1.79 -17.83
CA THR A 127 8.00 1.77 -19.06
C THR A 127 8.84 2.14 -20.29
N LEU A 128 9.71 3.14 -20.18
CA LEU A 128 10.63 3.53 -21.26
C LEU A 128 11.62 2.41 -21.57
N CYS A 129 12.18 1.77 -20.53
CA CYS A 129 13.04 0.60 -20.73
C CYS A 129 12.30 -0.54 -21.43
N PHE A 130 11.06 -0.83 -21.03
CA PHE A 130 10.20 -1.81 -21.70
C PHE A 130 10.00 -1.49 -23.19
N LEU A 131 9.59 -0.27 -23.50
CA LEU A 131 9.36 0.17 -24.88
C LEU A 131 10.63 0.15 -25.71
N PHE A 132 11.75 0.62 -25.15
CA PHE A 132 13.03 0.65 -25.84
C PHE A 132 13.55 -0.77 -26.13
N SER A 133 13.52 -1.67 -25.14
CA SER A 133 13.87 -3.08 -25.34
C SER A 133 12.96 -3.76 -26.36
N GLY A 134 11.67 -3.45 -26.37
CA GLY A 134 10.72 -3.97 -27.36
C GLY A 134 11.01 -3.49 -28.77
N ILE A 135 11.36 -2.21 -28.94
CA ILE A 135 11.80 -1.66 -30.23
C ILE A 135 13.07 -2.36 -30.70
N LEU A 136 14.08 -2.48 -29.84
CA LEU A 136 15.33 -3.18 -30.17
C LEU A 136 15.09 -4.64 -30.58
N TYR A 137 14.18 -5.33 -29.90
CA TYR A 137 13.78 -6.67 -30.29
C TYR A 137 13.14 -6.70 -31.69
N CYS A 138 12.27 -5.76 -32.03
CA CYS A 138 11.67 -5.68 -33.36
C CYS A 138 12.72 -5.46 -34.47
N PHE A 139 13.77 -4.68 -34.20
CA PHE A 139 14.83 -4.39 -35.18
C PHE A 139 15.90 -5.48 -35.28
N MET A 140 16.44 -5.94 -34.15
CA MET A 140 17.55 -6.90 -34.13
C MET A 140 17.06 -8.34 -34.14
N ARG A 141 15.86 -8.62 -33.62
CA ARG A 141 15.26 -9.96 -33.45
C ARG A 141 16.12 -10.97 -32.69
N ASP A 142 17.08 -10.48 -31.89
CA ASP A 142 17.90 -11.34 -31.04
C ASP A 142 17.17 -11.71 -29.74
N THR A 143 17.35 -12.94 -29.31
CA THR A 143 16.83 -13.52 -28.06
C THR A 143 17.06 -12.67 -26.80
N PRO A 144 18.24 -12.07 -26.55
CA PRO A 144 18.45 -11.24 -25.36
C PRO A 144 17.50 -10.04 -25.27
N PHE A 145 17.14 -9.41 -26.39
CA PHE A 145 16.21 -8.26 -26.38
C PHE A 145 14.78 -8.67 -26.03
N LEU A 146 14.37 -9.89 -26.41
CA LEU A 146 13.09 -10.45 -25.97
C LEU A 146 13.08 -10.65 -24.45
N ALA A 147 14.16 -11.19 -23.90
CA ALA A 147 14.28 -11.42 -22.46
C ALA A 147 14.22 -10.09 -21.67
N TYR A 148 14.91 -9.03 -22.13
CA TYR A 148 14.81 -7.70 -21.52
C TYR A 148 13.40 -7.10 -21.62
N THR A 149 12.74 -7.26 -22.76
CA THR A 149 11.36 -6.78 -22.94
C THR A 149 10.41 -7.47 -21.95
N MET A 150 10.53 -8.79 -21.79
CA MET A 150 9.73 -9.54 -20.83
C MET A 150 10.05 -9.11 -19.39
N PHE A 151 11.33 -8.97 -19.05
CA PHE A 151 11.76 -8.50 -17.73
C PHE A 151 11.14 -7.15 -17.37
N PHE A 152 11.31 -6.12 -18.22
CA PHE A 152 10.79 -4.79 -17.93
C PHE A 152 9.25 -4.75 -17.95
N GLY A 153 8.59 -5.53 -18.82
CA GLY A 153 7.13 -5.62 -18.83
C GLY A 153 6.58 -6.20 -17.52
N VAL A 154 7.18 -7.28 -17.02
CA VAL A 154 6.80 -7.85 -15.73
C VAL A 154 7.20 -6.92 -14.57
N ALA A 155 8.34 -6.23 -14.68
CA ALA A 155 8.78 -5.25 -13.67
C ALA A 155 7.80 -4.09 -13.50
N VAL A 156 7.21 -3.59 -14.60
CA VAL A 156 6.15 -2.55 -14.53
C VAL A 156 4.94 -3.07 -13.76
N ILE A 157 4.49 -4.30 -14.06
CA ILE A 157 3.35 -4.91 -13.37
C ILE A 157 3.65 -5.11 -11.88
N PHE A 158 4.83 -5.65 -11.56
CA PHE A 158 5.27 -5.84 -10.18
C PHE A 158 5.41 -4.51 -9.44
N PHE A 159 5.93 -3.47 -10.09
CA PHE A 159 6.03 -2.14 -9.50
C PHE A 159 4.64 -1.55 -9.16
N LEU A 160 3.66 -1.74 -10.05
CA LEU A 160 2.29 -1.30 -9.82
C LEU A 160 1.62 -1.99 -8.63
N THR A 161 1.93 -3.28 -8.39
CA THR A 161 1.38 -3.99 -7.22
C THR A 161 2.05 -3.57 -5.92
N GLN A 162 3.37 -3.37 -5.93
CA GLN A 162 4.14 -2.97 -4.75
C GLN A 162 3.88 -1.51 -4.32
N THR A 163 3.42 -0.67 -5.23
CA THR A 163 3.11 0.74 -4.94
C THR A 163 1.64 0.99 -4.61
N GLY A 164 0.78 -0.02 -4.79
CA GLY A 164 -0.68 0.10 -4.66
C GLY A 164 -1.35 0.90 -5.78
N LEU A 165 -0.58 1.46 -6.73
CA LEU A 165 -1.09 2.25 -7.85
C LEU A 165 -1.87 1.39 -8.84
N GLY A 166 -1.47 0.13 -9.03
CA GLY A 166 -2.18 -0.79 -9.92
C GLY A 166 -3.63 -0.99 -9.49
N ARG A 167 -3.91 -0.98 -8.18
CA ARG A 167 -5.27 -1.14 -7.67
C ARG A 167 -6.16 0.05 -8.03
N ILE A 168 -5.64 1.26 -7.91
CA ILE A 168 -6.37 2.49 -8.23
C ILE A 168 -6.57 2.66 -9.74
N TRP A 169 -5.58 2.28 -10.56
CA TRP A 169 -5.60 2.56 -12.00
C TRP A 169 -6.07 1.42 -12.88
N ILE A 170 -5.90 0.16 -12.46
CA ILE A 170 -6.06 -1.01 -13.34
C ILE A 170 -6.97 -2.08 -12.74
N TRP A 171 -6.68 -2.55 -11.52
CA TRP A 171 -7.37 -3.72 -10.94
C TRP A 171 -8.75 -3.38 -10.36
N GLY A 172 -8.97 -2.12 -9.97
CA GLY A 172 -10.25 -1.61 -9.45
C GLY A 172 -10.68 -2.28 -8.14
N GLU A 173 -11.94 -2.72 -8.11
CA GLU A 173 -12.62 -3.23 -6.91
C GLU A 173 -12.21 -4.65 -6.48
N ASN A 174 -11.42 -5.37 -7.29
CA ASN A 174 -11.01 -6.73 -6.99
C ASN A 174 -9.88 -6.73 -5.95
N GLY A 175 -10.23 -6.76 -4.66
CA GLY A 175 -9.26 -6.69 -3.55
C GLY A 175 -8.17 -7.77 -3.61
N GLU A 176 -8.48 -9.00 -4.00
CA GLU A 176 -7.47 -10.07 -4.07
C GLU A 176 -6.58 -10.01 -5.32
N ALA A 177 -6.93 -9.19 -6.32
CA ALA A 177 -6.20 -9.15 -7.59
C ALA A 177 -4.77 -8.68 -7.40
N ASN A 178 -4.56 -7.65 -6.57
CA ASN A 178 -3.25 -7.06 -6.37
C ASN A 178 -2.26 -8.05 -5.75
N SER A 179 -2.68 -8.79 -4.71
CA SER A 179 -1.84 -9.81 -4.06
C SER A 179 -1.51 -10.97 -5.01
N ARG A 180 -2.49 -11.45 -5.79
CA ARG A 180 -2.28 -12.53 -6.77
C ARG A 180 -1.35 -12.11 -7.91
N ILE A 181 -1.55 -10.92 -8.46
CA ILE A 181 -0.70 -10.37 -9.53
C ILE A 181 0.72 -10.12 -9.03
N SER A 182 0.87 -9.66 -7.79
CA SER A 182 2.19 -9.47 -7.16
C SER A 182 2.96 -10.78 -7.08
N MET A 183 2.30 -11.87 -6.67
CA MET A 183 2.93 -13.20 -6.59
C MET A 183 3.32 -13.73 -7.97
N LEU A 184 2.41 -13.64 -8.95
CA LEU A 184 2.67 -14.10 -10.32
C LEU A 184 3.81 -13.30 -10.99
N SER A 185 3.79 -11.97 -10.86
CA SER A 185 4.82 -11.10 -11.44
C SER A 185 6.18 -11.30 -10.76
N GLY A 186 6.22 -11.55 -9.45
CA GLY A 186 7.45 -11.93 -8.75
C GLY A 186 8.07 -13.23 -9.29
N CYS A 187 7.26 -14.27 -9.50
CA CYS A 187 7.74 -15.52 -10.10
C CYS A 187 8.25 -15.33 -11.54
N LEU A 188 7.54 -14.54 -12.35
CA LEU A 188 7.91 -14.26 -13.73
C LEU A 188 9.20 -13.42 -13.83
N LEU A 189 9.43 -12.48 -12.90
CA LEU A 189 10.69 -11.73 -12.82
C LEU A 189 11.87 -12.68 -12.59
N LEU A 190 11.75 -13.60 -11.64
CA LEU A 190 12.79 -14.59 -11.38
C LEU A 190 13.05 -15.48 -12.61
N ALA A 191 11.99 -15.94 -13.28
CA ALA A 191 12.10 -16.74 -14.50
C ALA A 191 12.78 -15.97 -15.65
N SER A 192 12.55 -14.66 -15.76
CA SER A 192 13.17 -13.84 -16.81
C SER A 192 14.68 -13.72 -16.67
N PHE A 193 15.23 -13.79 -15.44
CA PHE A 193 16.68 -13.82 -15.24
C PHE A 193 17.32 -15.11 -15.79
N CYS A 194 16.61 -16.24 -15.74
CA CYS A 194 17.07 -17.50 -16.33
C CYS A 194 17.12 -17.48 -17.86
N LEU A 195 16.47 -16.51 -18.51
CA LEU A 195 16.52 -16.33 -19.98
C LEU A 195 17.66 -15.41 -20.41
N ILE A 196 18.26 -14.66 -19.46
CA ILE A 196 19.33 -13.68 -19.71
C ILE A 196 20.72 -14.29 -19.49
N GLY A 197 20.83 -15.29 -18.60
CA GLY A 197 22.08 -16.01 -18.31
C GLY A 197 22.22 -17.31 -19.09
#